data_AF-A0AB37T6V1-F1
#
_entry.id   AF-A0AB37T6V1-F1
#
_cell.length_a   1.000
_cell.length_b   1.000
_cell.length_c   1.000
_cell.angle_alpha   90.00
_cell.angle_beta   90.00
_cell.angle_gamma   90.00
#
_symmetry.space_group_name_H-M   'P 1'
#
loop_
_entity.id
_entity.type
_entity.pdbx_description
1 polymer ?
#
loop_
_entity_poly.entity_id
_entity_poly.type
_entity_poly.pdbx_seq_one_letter_code
_entity_poly.pdbx_strand_id
1 'polypeptide(L)'
;MAERPDRTAGRADRILDAAGVLLSRLGYRKVTIEDIASQAGIGKGTIYLHWPTKETLFHALLLRESLRAAETILDRLDEDPAEVVPHRFQRAVFLHTQRNPLLGALITGNTEMLGRLKKHPLQDQDAVVTDRYLKTMTDRGLLRDDIPNLLFSLRASALGFYLMDSFTTDGTGLTSEEKADALAHIIRSAFEPPEPPSTADVAATAAEVIQAFRELISSYRAWIYRKDGAGEPA
;
A
#
# COMPACT_ATOMS: atom_id res chain seq x y z
N MET A 1 21.34 -28.46 -11.54
CA MET A 1 20.07 -28.27 -12.27
C MET A 1 19.64 -26.84 -12.04
N ALA A 2 19.65 -25.99 -13.06
CA ALA A 2 19.18 -24.62 -12.94
C ALA A 2 17.65 -24.64 -12.73
N GLU A 3 17.19 -23.93 -11.71
CA GLU A 3 15.79 -23.74 -11.36
C GLU A 3 15.04 -23.16 -12.58
N ARG A 4 14.06 -23.89 -13.11
CA ARG A 4 13.21 -23.38 -14.20
C ARG A 4 12.48 -22.15 -13.65
N PRO A 5 12.54 -20.97 -14.29
CA PRO A 5 11.81 -19.80 -13.82
C PRO A 5 10.34 -20.18 -13.65
N ASP A 6 9.76 -19.86 -12.50
CA ASP A 6 8.44 -20.33 -12.13
C ASP A 6 7.39 -19.85 -13.15
N ARG A 7 7.06 -20.73 -14.10
CA ARG A 7 6.09 -20.47 -15.17
C ARG A 7 4.70 -20.19 -14.59
N THR A 8 4.48 -20.53 -13.32
CA THR A 8 3.26 -20.27 -12.55
C THR A 8 3.21 -18.81 -12.10
N ALA A 9 4.28 -18.29 -11.48
CA ALA A 9 4.41 -16.88 -11.12
C ALA A 9 4.26 -15.96 -12.35
N GLY A 10 4.96 -16.27 -13.45
CA GLY A 10 4.84 -15.49 -14.70
C GLY A 10 3.46 -15.56 -15.37
N ARG A 11 2.62 -16.54 -15.03
CA ARG A 11 1.20 -16.57 -15.46
C ARG A 11 0.31 -15.77 -14.52
N ALA A 12 0.49 -15.94 -13.21
CA ALA A 12 -0.22 -15.16 -12.20
C ALA A 12 -0.03 -13.65 -12.43
N ASP A 13 1.21 -13.21 -12.67
CA ASP A 13 1.51 -11.80 -12.90
C ASP A 13 0.79 -11.23 -14.13
N ARG A 14 0.77 -11.98 -15.24
CA ARG A 14 0.03 -11.56 -16.45
C ARG A 14 -1.47 -11.44 -16.20
N ILE A 15 -2.05 -12.32 -15.39
CA ILE A 15 -3.48 -12.25 -15.03
C ILE A 15 -3.74 -11.02 -14.18
N LEU A 16 -2.91 -10.78 -13.17
CA LEU A 16 -3.05 -9.64 -12.27
C LEU A 16 -2.80 -8.32 -13.01
N ASP A 17 -1.87 -8.25 -13.95
CA ASP A 17 -1.66 -7.07 -14.80
C ASP A 17 -2.90 -6.77 -15.65
N ALA A 18 -3.47 -7.77 -16.31
CA ALA A 18 -4.71 -7.63 -17.07
C ALA A 18 -5.88 -7.17 -16.18
N ALA A 19 -6.00 -7.75 -14.98
CA ALA A 19 -7.02 -7.38 -14.01
C ALA A 19 -6.84 -5.93 -13.50
N GLY A 20 -5.59 -5.50 -13.28
CA GLY A 20 -5.26 -4.14 -12.88
C GLY A 20 -5.70 -3.11 -13.91
N VAL A 21 -5.36 -3.33 -15.18
CA VAL A 21 -5.78 -2.45 -16.28
C VAL A 21 -7.31 -2.33 -16.34
N LEU A 22 -8.03 -3.45 -16.23
CA LEU A 22 -9.49 -3.45 -16.30
C LEU A 22 -10.13 -2.81 -15.06
N LEU A 23 -9.61 -3.08 -13.86
CA LEU A 23 -10.13 -2.53 -12.61
C LEU A 23 -10.00 -1.01 -12.57
N SER A 24 -8.82 -0.47 -12.91
CA SER A 24 -8.59 0.97 -12.92
C SER A 24 -9.47 1.71 -13.95
N ARG A 25 -9.83 1.06 -15.05
CA ARG A 25 -10.63 1.67 -16.14
C ARG A 25 -12.14 1.55 -15.93
N LEU A 26 -12.61 0.38 -15.47
CA LEU A 26 -14.03 0.04 -15.48
C LEU A 26 -14.64 -0.06 -14.08
N GLY A 27 -13.80 -0.21 -13.05
CA GLY A 27 -14.22 -0.49 -11.69
C GLY A 27 -14.71 -1.92 -11.49
N TYR A 28 -14.71 -2.36 -10.24
CA TYR A 28 -14.91 -3.75 -9.86
C TYR A 28 -16.23 -4.35 -10.39
N ARG A 29 -17.33 -3.59 -10.36
CA ARG A 29 -18.65 -4.11 -10.75
C ARG A 29 -18.73 -4.49 -12.22
N LYS A 30 -18.04 -3.78 -13.11
CA LYS A 30 -18.16 -3.95 -14.57
C LYS A 30 -17.20 -4.99 -15.16
N VAL A 31 -16.09 -5.30 -14.47
CA VAL A 31 -15.10 -6.27 -14.98
C VAL A 31 -15.57 -7.71 -14.74
N THR A 32 -15.47 -8.58 -15.74
CA THR A 32 -15.74 -10.02 -15.60
C THR A 32 -14.46 -10.86 -15.70
N ILE A 33 -14.53 -12.13 -15.30
CA ILE A 33 -13.42 -13.09 -15.50
C ILE A 33 -13.17 -13.36 -16.99
N GLU A 34 -14.20 -13.27 -17.84
CA GLU A 34 -14.07 -13.37 -19.30
C GLU A 34 -13.21 -12.22 -19.83
N ASP A 35 -13.48 -10.99 -19.40
CA ASP A 35 -12.73 -9.81 -19.83
C ASP A 35 -11.25 -9.94 -19.45
N ILE A 36 -10.96 -10.40 -18.24
CA ILE A 36 -9.59 -10.61 -17.76
C ILE A 36 -8.90 -11.72 -18.56
N ALA A 37 -9.57 -12.84 -18.82
CA ALA A 37 -9.03 -13.94 -19.60
C ALA A 37 -8.67 -13.49 -21.03
N SER A 38 -9.59 -12.75 -21.67
CA SER A 38 -9.39 -12.16 -22.99
C SER A 38 -8.20 -11.19 -22.99
N GLN A 39 -8.17 -10.24 -22.06
CA GLN A 39 -7.10 -9.25 -21.92
C GLN A 39 -5.73 -9.89 -21.65
N ALA A 40 -5.68 -10.98 -20.88
CA ALA A 40 -4.45 -11.72 -20.57
C ALA A 40 -4.03 -12.73 -21.66
N GLY A 41 -4.88 -12.99 -22.66
CA GLY A 41 -4.64 -13.97 -23.70
C GLY A 41 -4.58 -15.41 -23.18
N ILE A 42 -5.44 -15.76 -22.22
CA ILE A 42 -5.51 -17.09 -21.59
C ILE A 42 -6.95 -17.59 -21.49
N GLY A 43 -7.15 -18.88 -21.21
CA GLY A 43 -8.49 -19.43 -20.93
C GLY A 43 -8.95 -19.17 -19.50
N LYS A 44 -10.26 -18.93 -19.30
CA LYS A 44 -10.90 -18.77 -17.98
C LYS A 44 -10.49 -19.83 -16.96
N GLY A 45 -10.42 -21.10 -17.37
CA GLY A 45 -10.02 -22.20 -16.50
C GLY A 45 -8.65 -21.99 -15.87
N THR A 46 -7.71 -21.35 -16.59
CA THR A 46 -6.39 -21.02 -16.04
C THR A 46 -6.48 -20.02 -14.91
N ILE A 47 -7.39 -19.02 -14.99
CA ILE A 47 -7.60 -18.05 -13.91
C ILE A 47 -8.13 -18.76 -12.66
N TYR A 48 -9.13 -19.63 -12.82
CA TYR A 48 -9.72 -20.36 -11.70
C TYR A 48 -8.77 -21.34 -11.01
N LEU A 49 -7.70 -21.79 -11.69
CA LEU A 49 -6.63 -22.57 -11.05
C LEU A 49 -5.79 -21.74 -10.06
N HIS A 50 -5.70 -20.43 -10.26
CA HIS A 50 -4.98 -19.52 -9.34
C HIS A 50 -5.92 -18.92 -8.30
N TRP A 51 -7.09 -18.46 -8.72
CA TRP A 51 -8.06 -17.77 -7.86
C TRP A 51 -9.47 -18.31 -8.10
N PRO A 52 -10.05 -19.04 -7.12
CA PRO A 52 -11.36 -19.68 -7.27
C PRO A 52 -12.50 -18.69 -7.55
N THR A 53 -12.36 -17.43 -7.13
CA THR A 53 -13.37 -16.39 -7.33
C THR A 53 -12.78 -15.10 -7.89
N LYS A 54 -13.64 -14.30 -8.52
CA LYS A 54 -13.33 -12.92 -8.92
C LYS A 54 -12.83 -12.06 -7.76
N GLU A 55 -13.41 -12.23 -6.57
CA GLU A 55 -13.00 -11.49 -5.39
C GLU A 55 -11.59 -11.87 -4.93
N THR A 56 -11.28 -13.16 -4.85
CA THR A 56 -9.94 -13.63 -4.47
C THR A 56 -8.86 -13.15 -5.45
N LEU A 57 -9.17 -13.10 -6.75
CA LEU A 57 -8.27 -12.53 -7.76
C LEU A 57 -8.01 -11.06 -7.52
N PHE A 58 -9.06 -10.28 -7.25
CA PHE A 58 -8.90 -8.85 -7.03
C PHE A 58 -8.25 -8.51 -5.69
N HIS A 59 -8.47 -9.30 -4.64
CA HIS A 59 -7.68 -9.20 -3.40
C HIS A 59 -6.20 -9.46 -3.67
N ALA A 60 -5.87 -10.46 -4.50
CA ALA A 60 -4.48 -10.74 -4.88
C ALA A 60 -3.86 -9.60 -5.67
N LEU A 61 -4.62 -8.98 -6.57
CA LEU A 61 -4.19 -7.78 -7.28
C LEU A 61 -3.87 -6.65 -6.29
N LEU A 62 -4.82 -6.32 -5.41
CA LEU A 62 -4.67 -5.20 -4.47
C LEU A 62 -3.49 -5.42 -3.53
N LEU A 63 -3.32 -6.64 -3.01
CA LEU A 63 -2.12 -6.98 -2.25
C LEU A 63 -0.84 -6.86 -3.04
N ARG A 64 -0.83 -7.27 -4.32
CA ARG A 64 0.37 -7.19 -5.14
C ARG A 64 0.77 -5.73 -5.35
N GLU A 65 -0.20 -4.84 -5.56
CA GLU A 65 0.07 -3.41 -5.66
C GLU A 65 0.56 -2.84 -4.33
N SER A 66 -0.02 -3.25 -3.19
CA SER A 66 0.47 -2.87 -1.86
C SER A 66 1.87 -3.44 -1.56
N LEU A 67 2.18 -4.66 -2.01
CA LEU A 67 3.48 -5.29 -1.91
C LEU A 67 4.53 -4.49 -2.67
N ARG A 68 4.25 -4.10 -3.92
CA ARG A 68 5.15 -3.27 -4.74
C ARG A 68 5.43 -1.91 -4.08
N ALA A 69 4.40 -1.33 -3.46
CA ALA A 69 4.56 -0.10 -2.68
C ALA A 69 5.45 -0.32 -1.46
N ALA A 70 5.21 -1.38 -0.69
CA ALA A 70 6.00 -1.73 0.47
C ALA A 70 7.48 -2.00 0.10
N GLU A 71 7.75 -2.70 -1.01
CA GLU A 71 9.10 -2.92 -1.53
C GLU A 71 9.79 -1.60 -1.90
N THR A 72 9.09 -0.68 -2.57
CA THR A 72 9.65 0.63 -2.92
C THR A 72 10.01 1.45 -1.67
N ILE A 73 9.19 1.39 -0.63
CA ILE A 73 9.47 2.07 0.65
C ILE A 73 10.63 1.40 1.39
N LEU A 74 10.70 0.07 1.36
CA LEU A 74 11.79 -0.70 1.95
C LEU A 74 13.13 -0.34 1.29
N ASP A 75 13.19 -0.26 -0.04
CA ASP A 75 14.41 0.11 -0.77
C ASP A 75 14.91 1.50 -0.34
N ARG A 76 14.00 2.48 -0.20
CA ARG A 76 14.34 3.83 0.27
C ARG A 76 14.88 3.85 1.70
N LEU A 77 14.33 3.02 2.58
CA LEU A 77 14.78 2.90 3.97
C LEU A 77 16.14 2.20 4.07
N ASP A 78 16.38 1.19 3.25
CA ASP A 78 17.67 0.50 3.15
C ASP A 78 18.76 1.45 2.57
N GLU A 79 18.40 2.36 1.66
CA GLU A 79 19.29 3.40 1.11
C GLU A 79 19.56 4.55 2.09
N ASP A 80 18.52 5.10 2.72
CA ASP A 80 18.61 6.19 3.70
C ASP A 80 17.69 5.93 4.90
N PRO A 81 18.24 5.53 6.06
CA PRO A 81 17.47 5.34 7.29
C PRO A 81 16.65 6.56 7.72
N ALA A 82 17.06 7.77 7.34
CA ALA A 82 16.31 8.98 7.68
C ALA A 82 15.00 9.13 6.90
N GLU A 83 14.73 8.29 5.89
CA GLU A 83 13.39 8.17 5.28
C GLU A 83 12.34 7.64 6.27
N VAL A 84 12.74 7.07 7.41
CA VAL A 84 11.82 6.68 8.49
C VAL A 84 11.24 7.88 9.24
N VAL A 85 11.81 9.08 9.10
CA VAL A 85 11.27 10.27 9.77
C VAL A 85 9.85 10.57 9.23
N PRO A 86 8.83 10.81 10.09
CA PRO A 86 7.42 10.78 9.69
C PRO A 86 7.07 11.63 8.48
N HIS A 87 7.56 12.87 8.37
CA HIS A 87 7.27 13.74 7.23
C HIS A 87 7.90 13.24 5.93
N ARG A 88 9.10 12.67 5.99
CA ARG A 88 9.77 12.07 4.82
C ARG A 88 9.05 10.81 4.37
N PHE A 89 8.69 9.96 5.34
CA PHE A 89 7.92 8.75 5.09
C PHE A 89 6.56 9.06 4.45
N GLN A 90 5.76 9.97 5.04
CA GLN A 90 4.45 10.36 4.51
C GLN A 90 4.56 10.98 3.12
N ARG A 91 5.59 11.80 2.87
CA ARG A 91 5.88 12.35 1.54
C ARG A 91 6.14 11.25 0.50
N ALA A 92 7.01 10.29 0.84
CA ALA A 92 7.36 9.19 -0.05
C ALA A 92 6.15 8.30 -0.37
N VAL A 93 5.38 7.94 0.66
CA VAL A 93 4.15 7.15 0.51
C VAL A 93 3.13 7.89 -0.36
N PHE A 94 2.91 9.19 -0.12
CA PHE A 94 2.00 10.00 -0.92
C PHE A 94 2.39 10.01 -2.41
N LEU A 95 3.63 10.33 -2.74
CA LEU A 95 4.12 10.34 -4.12
C LEU A 95 3.99 8.97 -4.80
N HIS A 96 4.24 7.89 -4.06
CA HIS A 96 4.07 6.55 -4.59
C HIS A 96 2.59 6.23 -4.87
N THR A 97 1.70 6.53 -3.93
CA THR A 97 0.25 6.32 -4.08
C THR A 97 -0.30 7.11 -5.27
N GLN A 98 0.12 8.36 -5.49
CA GLN A 98 -0.37 9.19 -6.60
C GLN A 98 -0.06 8.60 -7.99
N ARG A 99 0.95 7.72 -8.09
CA ARG A 99 1.31 7.02 -9.33
C ARG A 99 0.46 5.78 -9.58
N ASN A 100 -0.28 5.30 -8.59
CA ASN A 100 -1.08 4.07 -8.68
C ASN A 100 -2.54 4.31 -8.22
N PRO A 101 -3.50 4.43 -9.16
CA PRO A 101 -4.89 4.73 -8.83
C PRO A 101 -5.55 3.65 -7.96
N LEU A 102 -5.07 2.39 -8.00
CA LEU A 102 -5.60 1.32 -7.16
C LEU A 102 -5.22 1.53 -5.68
N LEU A 103 -4.01 1.99 -5.41
CA LEU A 103 -3.57 2.35 -4.05
C LEU A 103 -4.33 3.58 -3.54
N GLY A 104 -4.51 4.59 -4.40
CA GLY A 104 -5.34 5.76 -4.05
C GLY A 104 -6.79 5.36 -3.70
N ALA A 105 -7.37 4.44 -4.47
CA ALA A 105 -8.71 3.92 -4.20
C ALA A 105 -8.79 3.12 -2.89
N LEU A 106 -7.75 2.35 -2.54
CA LEU A 106 -7.64 1.64 -1.27
C LEU A 106 -7.61 2.61 -0.07
N ILE A 107 -6.75 3.62 -0.15
CA ILE A 107 -6.59 4.62 0.93
C ILE A 107 -7.87 5.43 1.14
N THR A 108 -8.52 5.84 0.05
CA THR A 108 -9.73 6.66 0.10
C THR A 108 -11.02 5.85 0.31
N GLY A 109 -10.94 4.52 0.26
CA GLY A 109 -12.11 3.64 0.35
C GLY A 109 -13.09 3.82 -0.81
N ASN A 110 -12.59 4.16 -2.01
CA ASN A 110 -13.39 4.47 -3.20
C ASN A 110 -14.26 3.26 -3.61
N THR A 111 -15.55 3.32 -3.28
CA THR A 111 -16.52 2.24 -3.50
C THR A 111 -16.85 2.05 -4.99
N GLU A 112 -16.76 3.11 -5.79
CA GLU A 112 -17.06 3.01 -7.22
C GLU A 112 -16.02 2.13 -7.92
N MET A 113 -14.74 2.33 -7.59
CA MET A 113 -13.64 1.52 -8.12
C MET A 113 -13.58 0.14 -7.45
N LEU A 114 -13.64 0.06 -6.12
CA LEU A 114 -13.37 -1.19 -5.37
C LEU A 114 -14.59 -2.07 -5.13
N GLY A 115 -15.80 -1.52 -5.17
CA GLY A 115 -17.02 -2.26 -4.83
C GLY A 115 -16.94 -2.87 -3.43
N ARG A 116 -16.90 -4.21 -3.35
CA ARG A 116 -16.83 -4.97 -2.09
C ARG A 116 -15.40 -5.24 -1.59
N LEU A 117 -14.37 -4.83 -2.33
CA LEU A 117 -12.96 -5.10 -2.02
C LEU A 117 -12.34 -4.15 -0.99
N LYS A 118 -13.15 -3.43 -0.21
CA LYS A 118 -12.64 -2.46 0.79
C LYS A 118 -11.85 -3.13 1.91
N LYS A 119 -12.24 -4.35 2.25
CA LYS A 119 -11.54 -5.19 3.21
C LYS A 119 -10.70 -6.18 2.44
N HIS A 120 -9.49 -6.39 2.91
CA HIS A 120 -8.56 -7.32 2.32
C HIS A 120 -8.20 -8.40 3.37
N PRO A 121 -8.01 -9.68 2.99
CA PRO A 121 -7.65 -10.81 3.86
C PRO A 121 -6.53 -10.64 4.91
N LEU A 122 -5.67 -9.64 4.79
CA LEU A 122 -4.54 -9.37 5.70
C LEU A 122 -4.69 -8.02 6.42
N GLN A 123 -5.88 -7.42 6.41
CA GLN A 123 -6.14 -6.12 7.04
C GLN A 123 -5.75 -6.06 8.53
N ASP A 124 -5.94 -7.16 9.27
CA ASP A 124 -5.54 -7.22 10.68
C ASP A 124 -4.02 -7.22 10.86
N GLN A 125 -3.27 -7.84 9.93
CA GLN A 125 -1.80 -7.78 9.93
C GLN A 125 -1.31 -6.36 9.62
N ASP A 126 -1.95 -5.68 8.67
CA ASP A 126 -1.63 -4.29 8.32
C ASP A 126 -1.82 -3.35 9.53
N ALA A 127 -2.88 -3.59 10.30
CA ALA A 127 -3.17 -2.84 11.51
C ALA A 127 -2.09 -3.06 12.59
N VAL A 128 -1.65 -4.31 12.79
CA VAL A 128 -0.57 -4.65 13.74
C VAL A 128 0.76 -4.00 13.35
N VAL A 129 1.13 -4.04 12.06
CA VAL A 129 2.36 -3.39 11.57
C VAL A 129 2.29 -1.88 11.76
N THR A 130 1.12 -1.26 11.49
CA THR A 130 0.96 0.18 11.68
C THR A 130 1.04 0.59 13.15
N ASP A 131 0.42 -0.18 14.05
CA ASP A 131 0.45 0.08 15.49
C ASP A 131 1.87 -0.01 16.03
N ARG A 132 2.61 -1.07 15.66
CA ARG A 132 4.02 -1.24 15.99
C ARG A 132 4.85 -0.06 15.49
N TYR A 133 4.71 0.31 14.21
CA TYR A 133 5.42 1.44 13.60
C TYR A 133 5.23 2.73 14.39
N LEU A 134 3.99 3.09 14.74
CA LEU A 134 3.72 4.34 15.47
C LEU A 134 4.24 4.29 16.89
N LYS A 135 4.06 3.17 17.58
CA LYS A 135 4.58 3.00 18.93
C LYS A 135 6.10 3.20 18.96
N THR A 136 6.82 2.56 18.05
CA THR A 136 8.29 2.68 17.93
C THR A 136 8.71 4.13 17.69
N MET A 137 7.97 4.88 16.86
CA MET A 137 8.25 6.29 16.60
C MET A 137 8.01 7.19 17.80
N THR A 138 6.91 6.99 18.53
CA THR A 138 6.63 7.76 19.74
C THR A 138 7.65 7.45 20.83
N ASP A 139 7.95 6.17 21.08
CA ASP A 139 8.90 5.74 22.13
C ASP A 139 10.31 6.28 21.89
N ARG A 140 10.70 6.52 20.63
CA ARG A 140 12.02 7.04 20.23
C ARG A 140 12.04 8.53 19.92
N GLY A 141 10.96 9.25 20.23
CA GLY A 141 10.90 10.70 20.06
C GLY A 141 10.91 11.17 18.60
N LEU A 142 10.44 10.35 17.66
CA LEU A 142 10.19 10.79 16.27
C LEU A 142 8.79 11.41 16.12
N LEU A 143 7.87 11.05 17.02
CA LEU A 143 6.54 11.65 17.11
C LEU A 143 6.34 12.26 18.49
N ARG A 144 5.58 13.36 18.53
CA ARG A 144 5.12 13.98 19.77
C ARG A 144 4.12 13.07 20.49
N ASP A 145 4.22 13.01 21.81
CA ASP A 145 3.33 12.24 22.69
C ASP A 145 2.21 13.07 23.33
N ASP A 146 2.24 14.40 23.15
CA ASP A 146 1.25 15.35 23.69
C ASP A 146 0.00 15.52 22.82
N ILE A 147 -0.06 14.83 21.67
CA ILE A 147 -1.14 14.96 20.69
C ILE A 147 -2.31 14.03 21.05
N PRO A 148 -3.52 14.58 21.32
CA PRO A 148 -4.69 13.77 21.58
C PRO A 148 -5.00 12.86 20.38
N ASN A 149 -5.22 11.57 20.66
CA ASN A 149 -5.53 10.56 19.65
C ASN A 149 -4.53 10.58 18.47
N LEU A 150 -3.23 10.65 18.77
CA LEU A 150 -2.13 10.81 17.80
C LEU A 150 -2.34 10.10 16.47
N LEU A 151 -2.64 8.78 16.49
CA LEU A 151 -2.85 7.98 15.29
C LEU A 151 -4.02 8.49 14.43
N PHE A 152 -5.15 8.80 15.06
CA PHE A 152 -6.32 9.33 14.36
C PHE A 152 -6.00 10.70 13.75
N SER A 153 -5.40 11.59 14.53
CA SER A 153 -5.03 12.95 14.11
C SER A 153 -4.07 12.91 12.92
N LEU A 154 -3.02 12.10 12.98
CA LEU A 154 -2.04 11.94 11.91
C LEU A 154 -2.67 11.37 10.63
N ARG A 155 -3.48 10.29 10.75
CA ARG A 155 -4.17 9.71 9.60
C ARG A 155 -5.20 10.66 8.99
N ALA A 156 -5.98 11.36 9.80
CA ALA A 156 -6.97 12.31 9.31
C ALA A 156 -6.31 13.48 8.56
N SER A 157 -5.21 14.01 9.11
CA SER A 157 -4.42 15.05 8.44
C SER A 157 -3.86 14.58 7.09
N ALA A 158 -3.28 13.37 7.02
CA ALA A 158 -2.77 12.82 5.76
C ALA A 158 -3.87 12.49 4.75
N LEU A 159 -4.99 11.89 5.20
CA LEU A 159 -6.10 11.46 4.35
C LEU A 159 -6.71 12.63 3.57
N GLY A 160 -6.75 13.82 4.17
CA GLY A 160 -7.20 15.04 3.49
C GLY A 160 -6.49 15.27 2.15
N PHE A 161 -5.16 15.11 2.10
CA PHE A 161 -4.36 15.33 0.89
C PHE A 161 -4.71 14.37 -0.25
N TYR A 162 -5.14 13.15 0.05
CA TYR A 162 -5.60 12.18 -0.96
C TYR A 162 -7.01 12.50 -1.49
N LEU A 163 -7.84 13.14 -0.66
CA LEU A 163 -9.23 13.42 -1.00
C LEU A 163 -9.44 14.80 -1.64
N MET A 164 -8.53 15.76 -1.41
CA MET A 164 -8.76 17.16 -1.79
C MET A 164 -9.11 17.36 -3.27
N ASP A 165 -8.44 16.66 -4.19
CA ASP A 165 -8.73 16.79 -5.62
C ASP A 165 -10.14 16.31 -5.98
N SER A 166 -10.75 15.43 -5.17
CA SER A 166 -12.12 14.94 -5.38
C SER A 166 -13.19 15.99 -5.04
N PHE A 167 -12.82 17.06 -4.32
CA PHE A 167 -13.74 18.15 -3.96
C PHE A 167 -13.66 19.34 -4.92
N THR A 168 -12.75 19.32 -5.89
CA THR A 168 -12.47 20.44 -6.81
C THR A 168 -12.70 20.03 -8.26
N THR A 169 -13.51 20.79 -9.01
CA THR A 169 -13.82 20.49 -10.42
C THR A 169 -12.60 20.63 -11.33
N ASP A 170 -11.77 21.65 -11.11
CA ASP A 170 -10.58 21.96 -11.92
C ASP A 170 -9.28 21.42 -11.29
N GLY A 171 -9.40 20.60 -10.24
CA GLY A 171 -8.29 20.25 -9.37
C GLY A 171 -7.84 21.43 -8.49
N THR A 172 -6.80 21.20 -7.72
CA THR A 172 -6.17 22.23 -6.87
C THR A 172 -5.18 23.12 -7.62
N GLY A 173 -4.85 22.80 -8.88
CA GLY A 173 -3.79 23.46 -9.66
C GLY A 173 -2.36 23.12 -9.21
N LEU A 174 -2.20 22.33 -8.14
CA LEU A 174 -0.90 21.92 -7.61
C LEU A 174 -0.44 20.58 -8.20
N THR A 175 0.87 20.49 -8.45
CA THR A 175 1.57 19.25 -8.80
C THR A 175 1.56 18.24 -7.66
N SER A 176 1.88 16.98 -7.95
CA SER A 176 1.97 15.94 -6.91
C SER A 176 3.10 16.23 -5.92
N GLU A 177 4.19 16.80 -6.40
CA GLU A 177 5.36 17.22 -5.64
C GLU A 177 5.00 18.35 -4.66
N GLU A 178 4.32 19.40 -5.14
CA GLU A 178 3.88 20.51 -4.27
C GLU A 178 2.92 20.03 -3.17
N LYS A 179 1.98 19.13 -3.50
CA LYS A 179 1.09 18.50 -2.52
C LYS A 179 1.86 17.66 -1.50
N ALA A 180 2.84 16.89 -1.95
CA ALA A 180 3.67 16.06 -1.09
C ALA A 180 4.53 16.92 -0.14
N ASP A 181 5.07 18.03 -0.61
CA ASP A 181 5.84 18.97 0.19
C ASP A 181 4.94 19.67 1.23
N ALA A 182 3.71 20.04 0.85
CA ALA A 182 2.72 20.59 1.78
C ALA A 182 2.31 19.56 2.86
N LEU A 183 2.11 18.29 2.49
CA LEU A 183 1.86 17.21 3.44
C LEU A 183 3.03 17.05 4.41
N ALA A 184 4.25 16.95 3.88
CA ALA A 184 5.47 16.84 4.69
C ALA A 184 5.60 17.99 5.68
N HIS A 185 5.32 19.22 5.23
CA HIS A 185 5.36 20.40 6.09
C HIS A 185 4.37 20.30 7.26
N ILE A 186 3.13 19.88 7.01
CA ILE A 186 2.11 19.69 8.06
C ILE A 186 2.54 18.58 9.02
N ILE A 187 3.01 17.44 8.51
CA ILE A 187 3.44 16.31 9.34
C ILE A 187 4.59 16.74 10.27
N ARG A 188 5.62 17.38 9.72
CA ARG A 188 6.76 17.87 10.49
C ARG A 188 6.35 18.88 11.57
N SER A 189 5.52 19.85 11.20
CA SER A 189 5.20 20.97 12.09
C SER A 189 4.21 20.58 13.19
N ALA A 190 3.27 19.68 12.89
CA ALA A 190 2.21 19.31 13.82
C ALA A 190 2.54 18.06 14.66
N PHE A 191 3.31 17.10 14.13
CA PHE A 191 3.44 15.77 14.74
C PHE A 191 4.86 15.41 15.20
N GLU A 192 5.90 16.08 14.71
CA GLU A 192 7.28 15.80 15.09
C GLU A 192 7.76 16.76 16.19
N PRO A 193 8.71 16.34 17.06
CA PRO A 193 9.34 17.25 18.01
C PRO A 193 10.09 18.40 17.31
N PRO A 194 10.21 19.57 17.97
CA PRO A 194 10.90 20.72 17.38
C PRO A 194 12.41 20.48 17.21
N GLU A 195 13.00 19.70 18.11
CA GLU A 195 14.38 19.25 18.01
C GLU A 195 14.45 17.97 17.16
N PRO A 196 15.38 17.89 16.20
CA PRO A 196 15.51 16.71 15.37
C PRO A 196 15.92 15.49 16.21
N PRO A 197 15.36 14.29 15.92
CA PRO A 197 15.74 13.07 16.62
C PRO A 197 17.22 12.74 16.39
N SER A 198 17.84 12.04 17.34
CA SER A 198 19.24 11.64 17.20
C SER A 198 19.41 10.68 16.02
N THR A 199 20.57 10.70 15.37
CA THR A 199 20.88 9.75 14.28
C THR A 199 20.81 8.29 14.76
N ALA A 200 21.11 8.03 16.03
CA ALA A 200 21.01 6.71 16.64
C ALA A 200 19.55 6.24 16.73
N ASP A 201 18.64 7.11 17.19
CA ASP A 201 17.20 6.80 17.29
C ASP A 201 16.57 6.61 15.91
N VAL A 202 16.96 7.43 14.94
CA VAL A 202 16.55 7.29 13.54
C VAL A 202 17.00 5.94 12.98
N ALA A 203 18.28 5.58 13.13
CA ALA A 203 18.80 4.31 12.63
C ALA A 203 18.14 3.10 13.30
N ALA A 204 17.93 3.15 14.62
CA ALA A 204 17.24 2.09 15.36
C ALA A 204 15.78 1.93 14.91
N THR A 205 15.07 3.06 14.71
CA THR A 205 13.70 3.07 14.17
C THR A 205 13.66 2.47 12.78
N ALA A 206 14.54 2.91 11.88
CA ALA A 206 14.61 2.38 10.53
C ALA A 206 14.79 0.86 10.54
N ALA A 207 15.74 0.33 11.32
CA ALA A 207 15.99 -1.11 11.39
C ALA A 207 14.76 -1.92 11.82
N GLU A 208 14.01 -1.44 12.80
CA GLU A 208 12.79 -2.10 13.28
C GLU A 208 11.63 -2.02 12.28
N VAL A 209 11.46 -0.86 11.64
CA VAL A 209 10.46 -0.67 10.59
C VAL A 209 10.77 -1.53 9.37
N ILE A 210 12.03 -1.55 8.92
CA ILE A 210 12.52 -2.41 7.84
C ILE A 210 12.18 -3.88 8.12
N GLN A 211 12.39 -4.35 9.35
CA GLN A 211 12.06 -5.72 9.73
C GLN A 211 10.55 -5.99 9.65
N ALA A 212 9.71 -5.08 10.15
CA ALA A 212 8.25 -5.20 10.06
C ALA A 212 7.75 -5.21 8.60
N PHE A 213 8.34 -4.38 7.73
CA PHE A 213 8.04 -4.36 6.30
C PHE A 213 8.42 -5.68 5.61
N ARG A 214 9.57 -6.27 5.94
CA ARG A 214 9.98 -7.59 5.41
C ARG A 214 9.01 -8.70 5.81
N GLU A 215 8.52 -8.69 7.06
CA GLU A 215 7.48 -9.61 7.54
C GLU A 215 6.17 -9.46 6.76
N LEU A 216 5.75 -8.21 6.53
CA LEU A 216 4.55 -7.88 5.76
C LEU A 216 4.67 -8.34 4.30
N ILE A 217 5.77 -8.00 3.62
CA ILE A 217 6.03 -8.37 2.22
C ILE A 217 6.03 -9.89 2.05
N SER A 218 6.67 -10.62 2.98
CA SER A 218 6.66 -12.09 2.98
C SER A 218 5.24 -12.64 3.08
N SER A 219 4.43 -12.10 3.99
CA SER A 219 3.04 -12.53 4.21
C SER A 219 2.16 -12.27 2.98
N TYR A 220 2.30 -11.09 2.37
CA TYR A 220 1.60 -10.72 1.15
C TYR A 220 1.98 -11.66 0.00
N ARG A 221 3.28 -11.87 -0.23
CA ARG A 221 3.79 -12.76 -1.28
C ARG A 221 3.28 -14.19 -1.11
N ALA A 222 3.29 -14.70 0.13
CA ALA A 222 2.80 -16.03 0.45
C ALA A 222 1.29 -16.18 0.21
N TRP A 223 0.51 -15.11 0.41
CA TRP A 223 -0.93 -15.12 0.15
C TRP A 223 -1.26 -15.01 -1.36
N ILE A 224 -0.62 -14.09 -2.08
CA ILE A 224 -0.86 -13.83 -3.51
C ILE A 224 -0.58 -15.06 -4.36
N TYR A 225 0.53 -15.75 -4.09
CA TYR A 225 1.05 -16.83 -4.95
C TYR A 225 0.86 -18.23 -4.37
N ARG A 226 0.00 -18.39 -3.34
CA ARG A 226 -0.35 -19.72 -2.80
C ARG A 226 -1.02 -20.57 -3.88
N LYS A 227 -0.63 -21.84 -4.00
CA LYS A 227 -1.21 -22.79 -4.98
C LYS A 227 -2.60 -23.31 -4.60
N ASP A 228 -2.94 -23.23 -3.31
CA ASP A 228 -4.22 -23.70 -2.78
C ASP A 228 -5.08 -22.48 -2.49
N GLY A 229 -6.06 -22.22 -3.37
CA GLY A 229 -6.93 -21.05 -3.31
C GLY A 229 -7.56 -20.87 -1.92
N ALA A 230 -7.31 -19.69 -1.34
CA ALA A 230 -8.07 -19.03 -0.28
C ALA A 230 -8.93 -19.94 0.64
N GLY A 231 -8.28 -20.64 1.57
CA GLY A 231 -8.84 -20.78 2.91
C GLY A 231 -8.48 -19.52 3.70
N GLU A 232 -9.45 -18.90 4.36
CA GLU A 232 -9.19 -17.82 5.34
C GLU A 232 -8.12 -18.31 6.35
N PRO A 233 -7.20 -17.43 6.81
CA PRO A 233 -6.37 -17.78 7.95
C PRO A 233 -7.28 -18.04 9.15
N ALA A 234 -7.07 -19.20 9.79
CA ALA A 234 -7.74 -19.59 11.03
C ALA A 234 -7.41 -18.65 12.19
#